data_AF-A0A6C0LHH4-F1
#
_entry.id   AF-A0A6C0LHH4-F1
#
_cell.length_a   1.000
_cell.length_b   1.000
_cell.length_c   1.000
_cell.angle_alpha   90.00
_cell.angle_beta   90.00
_cell.angle_gamma   90.00
#
_symmetry.space_group_name_H-M   'P 1'
#
loop_
_entity.id
_entity.type
_entity.pdbx_description
1 polymer ?
#
loop_
_entity_poly.entity_id
_entity_poly.type
_entity_poly.pdbx_seq_one_letter_code
_entity_poly.pdbx_strand_id
1 'polypeptide(L)'
;MSNKGRGSRCSINGKNYEVKVFNIVKKCKLNDKPFNTQCEDELGGSTSKNDISCNMNSIGDISIEIKKSRTPDWMQCSIHYDTIHKKWIGSKYNKIPDASKKIFEDLISNMTLFNGNIPPFMVNNITHEEWLKIKCETKDYNDFYIDCPNDTIQKLYYHKGCSYIQISDKGLYHLGDDKCEFNVPEFICDQEIRGRTKIHQRKNKNGFCKLSVTIACKPKNINKLINSEFNLDNQARLPNNLVYDDNL
;
A
#
# COMPACT_ATOMS: atom_id res chain seq x y z
N MET A 1 -6.75 -14.78 -23.49
CA MET A 1 -5.48 -14.01 -23.48
C MET A 1 -4.98 -13.83 -22.04
N SER A 2 -3.70 -14.14 -21.77
CA SER A 2 -3.15 -14.09 -20.40
C SER A 2 -2.78 -12.65 -20.02
N ASN A 3 -3.38 -12.14 -18.94
CA ASN A 3 -3.17 -10.77 -18.44
C ASN A 3 -1.85 -10.66 -17.63
N LYS A 4 -0.79 -11.37 -18.05
CA LYS A 4 0.47 -11.53 -17.30
C LYS A 4 1.36 -10.28 -17.25
N GLY A 5 1.02 -9.19 -17.94
CA GLY A 5 1.91 -8.03 -18.12
C GLY A 5 1.63 -6.79 -17.26
N ARG A 6 0.39 -6.53 -16.82
CA ARG A 6 0.06 -5.23 -16.19
C ARG A 6 0.44 -5.15 -14.71
N GLY A 7 0.13 -6.20 -13.93
CA GLY A 7 0.42 -6.23 -12.49
C GLY A 7 1.92 -6.35 -12.18
N SER A 8 2.63 -7.21 -12.91
CA SER A 8 4.09 -7.41 -12.76
C SER A 8 4.88 -6.15 -13.06
N ARG A 9 4.50 -5.39 -14.09
CA ARG A 9 5.11 -4.08 -14.40
C ARG A 9 4.90 -3.05 -13.28
N CYS A 10 3.76 -3.07 -12.59
CA CYS A 10 3.51 -2.16 -11.48
C CYS A 10 4.48 -2.43 -10.32
N SER A 11 4.70 -3.71 -9.97
CA SER A 11 5.66 -4.09 -8.93
C SER A 11 7.10 -3.75 -9.31
N ILE A 12 7.50 -4.00 -10.56
CA ILE A 12 8.84 -3.66 -11.07
C ILE A 12 9.06 -2.14 -11.02
N ASN A 13 8.09 -1.36 -11.47
CA ASN A 13 8.19 0.11 -11.46
C ASN A 13 8.20 0.67 -10.03
N GLY A 14 7.48 0.04 -9.09
CA GLY A 14 7.54 0.36 -7.66
C GLY A 14 8.94 0.14 -7.11
N LYS A 15 9.51 -1.05 -7.32
CA LYS A 15 10.87 -1.39 -6.89
C LYS A 15 11.93 -0.45 -7.49
N ASN A 16 11.84 -0.15 -8.78
CA ASN A 16 12.79 0.77 -9.40
C ASN A 16 12.71 2.18 -8.79
N TYR A 17 11.52 2.60 -8.37
CA TYR A 17 11.33 3.90 -7.73
C TYR A 17 11.87 3.91 -6.28
N GLU A 18 11.62 2.84 -5.53
CA GLU A 18 12.23 2.59 -4.22
C GLU A 18 13.76 2.65 -4.29
N VAL A 19 14.38 1.94 -5.22
CA VAL A 19 15.85 1.97 -5.45
C VAL A 19 16.33 3.37 -5.84
N LYS A 20 15.58 4.12 -6.65
CA LYS A 20 15.92 5.50 -7.01
C LYS A 20 15.99 6.39 -5.77
N VAL A 21 14.98 6.33 -4.90
CA VAL A 21 14.93 7.13 -3.67
C VAL A 21 16.05 6.69 -2.73
N PHE A 22 16.22 5.38 -2.54
CA PHE A 22 17.29 4.81 -1.70
C PHE A 22 18.68 5.31 -2.10
N ASN A 23 18.99 5.36 -3.40
CA ASN A 23 20.30 5.80 -3.87
C ASN A 23 20.65 7.26 -3.55
N ILE A 24 19.64 8.11 -3.29
CA ILE A 24 19.85 9.47 -2.80
C ILE A 24 19.92 9.47 -1.27
N VAL A 25 18.95 8.81 -0.64
CA VAL A 25 18.80 8.77 0.83
C VAL A 25 20.00 8.14 1.54
N LYS A 26 20.64 7.11 0.96
CA LYS A 26 21.85 6.47 1.51
C LYS A 26 23.06 7.41 1.59
N LYS A 27 23.05 8.49 0.81
CA LYS A 27 24.09 9.53 0.80
C LYS A 27 23.73 10.75 1.64
N CYS A 28 22.66 10.67 2.43
CA CYS A 28 22.21 11.77 3.25
C CYS A 28 22.68 11.64 4.70
N LYS A 29 22.88 12.78 5.35
CA LYS A 29 23.13 12.92 6.79
C LYS A 29 22.04 13.76 7.43
N LEU A 30 21.64 13.39 8.63
CA LEU A 30 20.77 14.16 9.51
C LEU A 30 21.52 14.36 10.83
N ASN A 31 21.71 15.61 11.26
CA ASN A 31 22.51 15.96 12.45
C ASN A 31 23.92 15.32 12.41
N ASP A 32 24.60 15.46 11.27
CA ASP A 32 25.95 14.92 10.97
C ASP A 32 26.10 13.39 11.01
N LYS A 33 25.01 12.65 11.22
CA LYS A 33 25.00 11.17 11.21
C LYS A 33 24.40 10.64 9.91
N PRO A 34 24.86 9.48 9.40
CA PRO A 34 24.24 8.85 8.23
C PRO A 34 22.75 8.62 8.44
N PHE A 35 21.93 9.24 7.58
CA PHE A 35 20.48 9.15 7.66
C PHE A 35 19.97 7.77 7.25
N ASN A 36 20.70 7.04 6.42
CA ASN A 36 20.35 5.67 6.06
C ASN A 36 21.61 4.81 6.03
N THR A 37 21.50 3.62 6.60
CA THR A 37 22.57 2.62 6.66
C THR A 37 22.10 1.27 6.13
N GLN A 38 20.97 1.23 5.42
CA GLN A 38 20.46 0.01 4.83
C GLN A 38 21.30 -0.38 3.60
N CYS A 39 21.42 -1.68 3.37
CA CYS A 39 21.89 -2.24 2.11
C CYS A 39 20.71 -2.45 1.14
N GLU A 40 21.00 -2.55 -0.16
CA GLU A 40 19.95 -2.69 -1.20
C GLU A 40 19.13 -3.99 -1.06
N ASP A 41 19.73 -5.06 -0.51
CA ASP A 41 19.06 -6.34 -0.23
C ASP A 41 18.10 -6.28 0.98
N GLU A 42 18.17 -5.20 1.77
CA GLU A 42 17.29 -4.96 2.91
C GLU A 42 16.01 -4.19 2.54
N LEU A 43 15.92 -3.65 1.32
CA LEU A 43 14.77 -2.91 0.82
C LEU A 43 13.49 -3.76 0.82
N GLY A 44 12.34 -3.11 1.01
CA GLY A 44 11.05 -3.76 1.25
C GLY A 44 10.52 -4.53 0.03
N GLY A 45 10.63 -3.93 -1.16
CA GLY A 45 10.22 -4.53 -2.42
C GLY A 45 8.76 -5.01 -2.44
N SER A 46 8.53 -6.33 -2.34
CA SER A 46 7.19 -6.95 -2.28
C SER A 46 6.94 -7.73 -0.99
N THR A 47 7.79 -7.51 0.02
CA THR A 47 7.67 -8.15 1.33
C THR A 47 6.75 -7.35 2.25
N SER A 48 6.65 -7.74 3.52
CA SER A 48 5.92 -6.97 4.56
C SER A 48 6.78 -5.92 5.23
N LYS A 49 8.06 -5.80 4.86
CA LYS A 49 8.98 -4.81 5.43
C LYS A 49 8.59 -3.39 4.98
N ASN A 50 9.14 -2.40 5.68
CA ASN A 50 9.08 -1.02 5.21
C ASN A 50 10.01 -0.84 4.01
N ASP A 51 9.66 0.08 3.12
CA ASP A 51 10.39 0.26 1.86
C ASP A 51 11.79 0.82 2.13
N ILE A 52 11.88 1.89 2.93
CA ILE A 52 13.15 2.47 3.41
C ILE A 52 13.08 2.69 4.93
N SER A 53 14.15 2.34 5.63
CA SER A 53 14.37 2.56 7.08
C SER A 53 15.61 3.42 7.29
N CYS A 54 15.44 4.53 7.99
CA CYS A 54 16.40 5.59 8.21
C CYS A 54 16.65 5.79 9.72
N ASN A 55 17.67 6.60 10.03
CA ASN A 55 18.21 6.80 11.36
C ASN A 55 17.96 8.25 11.80
N MET A 56 17.29 8.43 12.93
CA MET A 56 17.22 9.72 13.63
C MET A 56 17.87 9.62 15.01
N ASN A 57 17.31 8.78 15.89
CA ASN A 57 17.81 8.58 17.26
C ASN A 57 18.51 7.23 17.40
N SER A 58 18.05 6.23 16.65
CA SER A 58 18.58 4.86 16.62
C SER A 58 18.58 4.31 15.20
N ILE A 59 19.17 3.14 14.99
CA ILE A 59 19.25 2.54 13.65
C ILE A 59 17.86 2.09 13.20
N GLY A 60 17.39 2.59 12.06
CA GLY A 60 16.15 2.18 11.41
C GLY A 60 14.85 2.62 12.11
N ASP A 61 14.89 3.64 12.97
CA ASP A 61 13.73 4.12 13.72
C ASP A 61 12.77 5.01 12.91
N ILE A 62 13.20 5.49 11.74
CA ILE A 62 12.37 6.26 10.82
C ILE A 62 12.08 5.44 9.58
N SER A 63 10.84 4.98 9.43
CA SER A 63 10.43 4.27 8.21
C SER A 63 9.71 5.18 7.22
N ILE A 64 10.02 5.03 5.93
CA ILE A 64 9.46 5.79 4.81
C ILE A 64 8.82 4.81 3.83
N GLU A 65 7.53 4.98 3.55
CA GLU A 65 6.85 4.24 2.50
C GLU A 65 7.08 4.91 1.14
N ILE A 66 7.40 4.14 0.10
CA ILE A 66 7.64 4.65 -1.25
C ILE A 66 6.47 4.27 -2.17
N LYS A 67 5.91 5.27 -2.86
CA LYS A 67 4.78 5.06 -3.78
C LYS A 67 4.95 5.81 -5.10
N LYS A 68 4.66 5.13 -6.19
CA LYS A 68 4.37 5.80 -7.47
C LYS A 68 2.97 6.39 -7.40
N SER A 69 2.80 7.65 -7.80
CA SER A 69 1.53 8.39 -7.72
C SER A 69 0.33 7.68 -8.36
N ARG A 70 0.56 6.94 -9.45
CA ARG A 70 -0.48 6.24 -10.23
C ARG A 70 -0.67 4.77 -9.83
N THR A 71 -0.18 4.36 -8.66
CA THR A 71 -0.41 2.99 -8.17
C THR A 71 -1.87 2.79 -7.76
N PRO A 72 -2.48 1.65 -8.12
CA PRO A 72 -3.91 1.45 -7.94
C PRO A 72 -4.32 1.12 -6.51
N ASP A 73 -3.42 0.59 -5.69
CA ASP A 73 -3.71 0.06 -4.36
C ASP A 73 -2.64 0.56 -3.37
N TRP A 74 -3.06 1.28 -2.33
CA TRP A 74 -2.23 1.85 -1.27
C TRP A 74 -2.58 1.12 0.03
N MET A 75 -1.79 0.09 0.33
CA MET A 75 -2.05 -0.94 1.33
C MET A 75 -3.28 -1.81 1.00
N GLN A 76 -3.12 -3.14 1.13
CA GLN A 76 -4.16 -4.11 0.80
C GLN A 76 -4.44 -5.00 2.02
N CYS A 77 -5.73 -5.22 2.31
CA CYS A 77 -6.22 -6.19 3.27
C CYS A 77 -7.01 -7.27 2.52
N SER A 78 -6.67 -8.54 2.75
CA SER A 78 -7.51 -9.67 2.33
C SER A 78 -8.61 -9.85 3.35
N ILE A 79 -9.85 -9.99 2.91
CA ILE A 79 -11.01 -10.18 3.78
C ILE A 79 -11.71 -11.50 3.46
N HIS A 80 -12.44 -12.02 4.44
CA HIS A 80 -13.32 -13.18 4.31
C HIS A 80 -14.64 -12.89 5.02
N TYR A 81 -15.67 -13.63 4.61
CA TYR A 81 -16.98 -13.53 5.24
C TYR A 81 -17.05 -14.49 6.42
N ASP A 82 -17.28 -13.94 7.61
CA ASP A 82 -17.58 -14.69 8.82
C ASP A 82 -19.06 -15.11 8.78
N THR A 83 -19.31 -16.40 8.57
CA THR A 83 -20.67 -16.95 8.45
C THR A 83 -21.39 -17.03 9.79
N ILE A 84 -20.67 -17.04 10.91
CA ILE A 84 -21.25 -17.09 12.26
C ILE A 84 -21.81 -15.72 12.61
N HIS A 85 -20.99 -14.68 12.46
CA HIS A 85 -21.36 -13.30 12.80
C HIS A 85 -21.94 -12.51 11.62
N LYS A 86 -22.05 -13.13 10.45
CA LYS A 86 -22.58 -12.56 9.20
C LYS A 86 -21.94 -11.24 8.78
N LYS A 87 -20.61 -11.14 8.92
CA LYS A 87 -19.85 -9.90 8.64
C LYS A 87 -18.55 -10.17 7.88
N TRP A 88 -18.03 -9.15 7.22
CA TRP A 88 -16.70 -9.21 6.60
C TRP A 88 -15.62 -8.88 7.62
N ILE A 89 -14.58 -9.71 7.67
CA ILE A 89 -13.43 -9.52 8.58
C ILE A 89 -12.11 -9.74 7.85
N GLY A 90 -11.05 -9.12 8.35
CA GLY A 90 -9.70 -9.30 7.88
C GLY A 90 -9.25 -10.75 8.02
N SER A 91 -8.61 -11.28 6.98
CA SER A 91 -7.99 -12.60 7.04
C SER A 91 -6.90 -12.65 8.11
N LYS A 92 -6.81 -13.77 8.82
CA LYS A 92 -5.72 -14.07 9.76
C LYS A 92 -4.34 -14.15 9.11
N TYR A 93 -4.27 -14.28 7.78
CA TYR A 93 -3.03 -14.37 7.01
C TYR A 93 -2.63 -13.05 6.34
N ASN A 94 -3.19 -11.93 6.81
CA ASN A 94 -2.78 -10.62 6.32
C ASN A 94 -1.33 -10.31 6.68
N LYS A 95 -0.66 -9.57 5.78
CA LYS A 95 0.71 -9.10 5.98
C LYS A 95 0.80 -7.71 6.62
N ILE A 96 -0.35 -7.08 6.84
CA ILE A 96 -0.45 -5.76 7.47
C ILE A 96 -0.61 -5.93 8.99
N PRO A 97 -0.15 -4.96 9.81
CA PRO A 97 -0.36 -5.02 11.25
C PRO A 97 -1.83 -5.04 11.65
N ASP A 98 -2.11 -5.58 12.84
CA ASP A 98 -3.47 -5.71 13.35
C ASP A 98 -4.18 -4.36 13.50
N ALA A 99 -3.46 -3.31 13.88
CA ALA A 99 -4.02 -1.96 13.95
C ALA A 99 -4.48 -1.45 12.56
N SER A 100 -3.67 -1.63 11.52
CA SER A 100 -4.05 -1.30 10.14
C SER A 100 -5.21 -2.19 9.63
N LYS A 101 -5.23 -3.47 10.01
CA LYS A 101 -6.32 -4.39 9.69
C LYS A 101 -7.64 -3.95 10.33
N LYS A 102 -7.60 -3.51 11.59
CA LYS A 102 -8.77 -3.03 12.32
C LYS A 102 -9.40 -1.80 11.66
N ILE A 103 -8.59 -0.86 11.15
CA ILE A 103 -9.11 0.28 10.36
C ILE A 103 -9.96 -0.20 9.19
N PHE A 104 -9.48 -1.18 8.43
CA PHE A 104 -10.26 -1.75 7.33
C PHE A 104 -11.55 -2.42 7.80
N GLU A 105 -11.49 -3.21 8.89
CA GLU A 105 -12.65 -3.89 9.47
C GLU A 105 -13.72 -2.90 9.96
N ASP A 106 -13.29 -1.83 10.65
CA ASP A 106 -14.17 -0.78 11.14
C ASP A 106 -14.86 -0.07 9.96
N LEU A 107 -14.12 0.26 8.91
CA LEU A 107 -14.65 0.91 7.71
C LEU A 107 -15.71 0.06 7.01
N ILE A 108 -15.53 -1.26 6.91
CA ILE A 108 -16.48 -2.15 6.20
C ILE A 108 -17.56 -2.75 7.11
N SER A 109 -17.50 -2.53 8.42
CA SER A 109 -18.30 -3.25 9.43
C SER A 109 -19.82 -3.18 9.18
N ASN A 110 -20.30 -2.04 8.69
CA ASN A 110 -21.73 -1.78 8.43
C ASN A 110 -22.07 -1.71 6.93
N MET A 111 -21.19 -2.23 6.07
CA MET A 111 -21.33 -2.11 4.61
C MET A 111 -21.82 -3.41 3.98
N THR A 112 -22.80 -3.29 3.09
CA THR A 112 -23.24 -4.39 2.22
C THR A 112 -22.26 -4.51 1.05
N LEU A 113 -21.33 -5.47 1.12
CA LEU A 113 -20.41 -5.74 0.02
C LEU A 113 -21.03 -6.73 -0.98
N PHE A 114 -20.70 -6.58 -2.25
CA PHE A 114 -21.16 -7.46 -3.35
C PHE A 114 -22.68 -7.66 -3.37
N ASN A 115 -23.46 -6.60 -3.13
CA ASN A 115 -24.93 -6.63 -3.06
C ASN A 115 -25.48 -7.64 -2.04
N GLY A 116 -24.71 -7.96 -1.00
CA GLY A 116 -25.08 -8.92 0.04
C GLY A 116 -24.73 -10.37 -0.29
N ASN A 117 -24.22 -10.63 -1.49
CA ASN A 117 -23.82 -11.96 -1.92
C ASN A 117 -22.41 -12.33 -1.42
N ILE A 118 -22.23 -13.63 -1.14
CA ILE A 118 -20.93 -14.20 -0.79
C ILE A 118 -20.34 -14.80 -2.07
N PRO A 119 -19.13 -14.40 -2.50
CA PRO A 119 -18.49 -15.00 -3.68
C PRO A 119 -18.40 -16.53 -3.56
N PRO A 120 -18.88 -17.31 -4.55
CA PRO A 120 -18.98 -18.76 -4.44
C PRO A 120 -17.67 -19.48 -4.10
N PHE A 121 -16.53 -18.91 -4.50
CA PHE A 121 -15.21 -19.44 -4.19
C PHE A 121 -14.81 -19.36 -2.71
N MET A 122 -15.58 -18.65 -1.88
CA MET A 122 -15.40 -18.64 -0.43
C MET A 122 -15.98 -19.90 0.23
N VAL A 123 -16.93 -20.57 -0.44
CA VAL A 123 -17.63 -21.74 0.07
C VAL A 123 -17.17 -23.02 -0.63
N ASN A 124 -16.92 -22.94 -1.93
CA ASN A 124 -16.57 -24.09 -2.76
C ASN A 124 -15.22 -23.88 -3.47
N ASN A 125 -14.56 -24.99 -3.81
CA ASN A 125 -13.48 -24.95 -4.78
C ASN A 125 -14.07 -24.77 -6.18
N ILE A 126 -13.47 -23.89 -6.98
CA ILE A 126 -14.00 -23.50 -8.29
C ILE A 126 -12.86 -23.37 -9.29
N THR A 127 -13.08 -23.81 -10.52
CA THR A 127 -12.15 -23.70 -11.63
C THR A 127 -12.12 -22.29 -12.22
N HIS A 128 -11.11 -21.99 -13.03
CA HIS A 128 -11.03 -20.69 -13.70
C HIS A 128 -12.19 -20.43 -14.66
N GLU A 129 -12.65 -21.48 -15.35
CA GLU A 129 -13.74 -21.38 -16.31
C GLU A 129 -15.07 -21.10 -15.63
N GLU A 130 -15.39 -21.82 -14.55
CA GLU A 130 -16.58 -21.55 -13.73
C GLU A 130 -16.57 -20.12 -13.19
N TRP A 131 -15.41 -19.62 -12.74
CA TRP A 131 -15.32 -18.25 -12.24
C TRP A 131 -15.58 -17.20 -13.30
N LEU A 132 -15.07 -17.41 -14.51
CA LEU A 132 -15.36 -16.51 -15.63
C LEU A 132 -16.84 -16.55 -15.99
N LYS A 133 -17.46 -17.73 -16.00
CA LYS A 133 -18.90 -17.87 -16.26
C LYS A 133 -19.74 -17.11 -15.22
N ILE A 134 -19.48 -17.31 -13.92
CA ILE A 134 -20.16 -16.58 -12.84
C ILE A 134 -20.01 -15.06 -13.01
N LYS A 135 -18.80 -14.59 -13.31
CA LYS A 135 -18.54 -13.15 -13.53
C LYS A 135 -19.22 -12.57 -14.77
N CYS A 136 -19.59 -13.39 -15.76
CA CYS A 136 -20.36 -12.95 -16.92
C CYS A 136 -21.87 -12.90 -16.63
N GLU A 137 -22.36 -13.77 -15.74
CA GLU A 137 -23.78 -13.91 -15.40
C GLU A 137 -24.26 -12.87 -14.37
N THR A 138 -23.35 -12.34 -13.54
CA THR A 138 -23.69 -11.28 -12.57
C THR A 138 -22.62 -10.19 -12.51
N LYS A 139 -23.06 -8.98 -12.12
CA LYS A 139 -22.18 -7.83 -11.82
C LYS A 139 -21.80 -7.76 -10.34
N ASP A 140 -22.37 -8.61 -9.48
CA ASP A 140 -22.18 -8.53 -8.03
C ASP A 140 -20.72 -8.62 -7.61
N TYR A 141 -19.90 -9.38 -8.35
CA TYR A 141 -18.48 -9.61 -8.05
C TYR A 141 -17.54 -8.72 -8.87
N ASN A 142 -18.04 -7.60 -9.38
CA ASN A 142 -17.21 -6.54 -9.91
C ASN A 142 -16.49 -5.78 -8.81
N ASP A 143 -15.49 -5.00 -9.21
CA ASP A 143 -14.84 -4.10 -8.28
C ASP A 143 -15.85 -3.07 -7.77
N PHE A 144 -15.80 -2.78 -6.48
CA PHE A 144 -16.62 -1.76 -5.85
C PHE A 144 -15.74 -0.69 -5.22
N TYR A 145 -16.31 0.49 -5.00
CA TYR A 145 -15.62 1.65 -4.44
C TYR A 145 -16.46 2.24 -3.32
N ILE A 146 -15.82 2.56 -2.20
CA ILE A 146 -16.48 3.10 -1.02
C ILE A 146 -15.70 4.28 -0.50
N ASP A 147 -16.37 5.38 -0.24
CA ASP A 147 -15.76 6.56 0.34
C ASP A 147 -15.22 6.25 1.74
N CYS A 148 -14.04 6.79 2.05
CA CYS A 148 -13.44 6.72 3.37
C CYS A 148 -12.88 8.08 3.79
N PRO A 149 -12.60 8.28 5.09
CA PRO A 149 -11.98 9.51 5.57
C PRO A 149 -10.69 9.86 4.82
N ASN A 150 -10.43 11.16 4.68
CA ASN A 150 -9.29 11.71 3.94
C ASN A 150 -7.92 11.48 4.61
N ASP A 151 -7.90 10.84 5.77
CA ASP A 151 -6.71 10.45 6.54
C ASP A 151 -6.53 8.92 6.62
N THR A 152 -7.32 8.14 5.89
CA THR A 152 -7.33 6.67 6.02
C THR A 152 -5.97 6.05 5.66
N ILE A 153 -5.42 6.38 4.49
CA ILE A 153 -4.10 5.92 4.04
C ILE A 153 -3.00 6.35 5.00
N GLN A 154 -3.08 7.58 5.52
CA GLN A 154 -2.14 8.10 6.51
C GLN A 154 -2.11 7.20 7.74
N LYS A 155 -3.27 6.97 8.37
CA LYS A 155 -3.40 6.11 9.55
C LYS A 155 -2.93 4.68 9.28
N LEU A 156 -3.26 4.13 8.10
CA LEU A 156 -2.84 2.79 7.70
C LEU A 156 -1.32 2.63 7.71
N TYR A 157 -0.58 3.57 7.11
CA TYR A 157 0.89 3.53 7.08
C TYR A 157 1.52 3.98 8.40
N TYR A 158 0.92 4.90 9.13
CA TYR A 158 1.32 5.23 10.50
C TYR A 158 1.32 3.98 11.38
N HIS A 159 0.24 3.20 11.35
CA HIS A 159 0.16 1.91 12.07
C HIS A 159 1.02 0.79 11.46
N LYS A 160 1.51 0.95 10.22
CA LYS A 160 2.60 0.12 9.66
C LYS A 160 3.94 0.43 10.33
N GLY A 161 4.06 1.56 11.00
CA GLY A 161 5.30 2.09 11.59
C GLY A 161 6.01 3.09 10.69
N CYS A 162 5.40 3.50 9.57
CA CYS A 162 5.95 4.54 8.71
C CYS A 162 5.75 5.92 9.35
N SER A 163 6.79 6.75 9.32
CA SER A 163 6.73 8.15 9.74
C SER A 163 6.46 9.07 8.54
N TYR A 164 6.91 8.66 7.35
CA TYR A 164 6.75 9.42 6.11
C TYR A 164 6.26 8.57 4.95
N ILE A 165 5.72 9.24 3.92
CA ILE A 165 5.44 8.66 2.63
C ILE A 165 6.03 9.55 1.52
N GLN A 166 6.80 8.94 0.63
CA GLN A 166 7.39 9.56 -0.55
C GLN A 166 6.59 9.16 -1.79
N ILE A 167 6.01 10.13 -2.49
CA ILE A 167 5.13 9.90 -3.63
C ILE A 167 5.75 10.50 -4.89
N SER A 168 5.91 9.69 -5.94
CA SER A 168 6.48 10.17 -7.19
C SER A 168 5.70 11.33 -7.76
N ASP A 169 6.39 12.35 -8.23
CA ASP A 169 5.80 13.55 -8.86
C ASP A 169 5.00 14.43 -7.87
N LYS A 170 5.01 14.08 -6.58
CA LYS A 170 4.26 14.75 -5.50
C LYS A 170 5.11 15.17 -4.31
N GLY A 171 6.17 14.44 -4.00
CA GLY A 171 7.13 14.77 -2.93
C GLY A 171 6.92 13.96 -1.64
N LEU A 172 7.51 14.47 -0.56
CA LEU A 172 7.55 13.84 0.77
C LEU A 172 6.46 14.41 1.68
N TYR A 173 5.80 13.56 2.45
CA TYR A 173 4.74 13.92 3.39
C TYR A 173 4.93 13.18 4.71
N HIS A 174 4.57 13.80 5.84
CA HIS A 174 4.52 13.11 7.13
C HIS A 174 3.18 12.37 7.32
N LEU A 175 3.19 11.32 8.14
CA LEU A 175 2.04 10.45 8.39
C LEU A 175 1.34 10.74 9.74
N GLY A 176 1.37 11.99 10.18
CA GLY A 176 0.77 12.48 11.43
C GLY A 176 1.76 13.10 12.42
N ASP A 177 3.03 12.75 12.32
CA ASP A 177 4.11 13.34 13.11
C ASP A 177 5.36 13.52 12.23
N ASP A 178 5.81 14.76 12.09
CA ASP A 178 7.00 15.12 11.32
C ASP A 178 8.27 14.94 12.18
N LYS A 179 8.57 13.68 12.52
CA LYS A 179 9.61 13.30 13.49
C LYS A 179 10.98 13.92 13.22
N CYS A 180 11.39 13.99 11.96
CA CYS A 180 12.66 14.55 11.52
C CYS A 180 12.60 16.07 11.29
N GLU A 181 11.48 16.74 11.59
CA GLU A 181 11.28 18.19 11.40
C GLU A 181 11.62 18.63 9.97
N PHE A 182 11.19 17.84 8.98
CA PHE A 182 11.43 18.13 7.57
C PHE A 182 10.60 19.31 7.05
N ASN A 183 9.62 19.78 7.84
CA ASN A 183 8.65 20.81 7.50
C ASN A 183 7.90 20.46 6.20
N VAL A 184 7.54 19.19 6.07
CA VAL A 184 6.73 18.67 4.96
C VAL A 184 5.25 18.74 5.30
N PRO A 185 4.34 18.78 4.30
CA PRO A 185 2.90 18.71 4.57
C PRO A 185 2.47 17.33 5.08
N GLU A 186 1.34 17.30 5.79
CA GLU A 186 0.67 16.06 6.18
C GLU A 186 0.06 15.37 4.95
N PHE A 187 0.10 14.04 4.90
CA PHE A 187 -0.57 13.29 3.84
C PHE A 187 -2.09 13.25 4.06
N ILE A 188 -2.81 14.22 3.49
CA ILE A 188 -4.28 14.30 3.51
C ILE A 188 -4.81 14.47 2.09
N CYS A 189 -5.74 13.60 1.68
CA CYS A 189 -6.45 13.75 0.40
C CYS A 189 -7.75 12.94 0.36
N ASP A 190 -8.65 13.29 -0.58
CA ASP A 190 -9.84 12.50 -0.86
C ASP A 190 -9.48 11.06 -1.26
N GLN A 191 -10.08 10.09 -0.57
CA GLN A 191 -9.74 8.67 -0.69
C GLN A 191 -10.98 7.79 -0.81
N GLU A 192 -10.76 6.59 -1.33
CA GLU A 192 -11.76 5.54 -1.42
C GLU A 192 -11.13 4.17 -1.15
N ILE A 193 -11.93 3.24 -0.64
CA ILE A 193 -11.63 1.82 -0.56
C ILE A 193 -12.10 1.18 -1.86
N ARG A 194 -11.19 0.51 -2.55
CA ARG A 194 -11.52 -0.38 -3.66
C ARG A 194 -11.58 -1.82 -3.16
N GLY A 195 -12.73 -2.47 -3.31
CA GLY A 195 -12.86 -3.91 -3.12
C GLY A 195 -12.87 -4.66 -4.44
N ARG A 196 -12.26 -5.85 -4.46
CA ARG A 196 -12.18 -6.70 -5.65
C ARG A 196 -12.05 -8.18 -5.31
N THR A 197 -12.47 -9.03 -6.24
CA THR A 197 -12.12 -10.45 -6.28
C THR A 197 -10.80 -10.63 -7.05
N LYS A 198 -9.78 -11.24 -6.44
CA LYS A 198 -8.43 -11.39 -7.01
C LYS A 198 -8.11 -12.85 -7.29
N ILE A 199 -7.70 -13.15 -8.53
CA ILE A 199 -7.17 -14.46 -8.92
C ILE A 199 -5.66 -14.47 -8.67
N HIS A 200 -5.19 -15.27 -7.72
CA HIS A 200 -3.76 -15.46 -7.44
C HIS A 200 -3.16 -16.57 -8.29
N GLN A 201 -3.93 -17.63 -8.53
CA GLN A 201 -3.53 -18.77 -9.35
C GLN A 201 -4.74 -19.30 -10.13
N ARG A 202 -4.57 -19.51 -11.44
CA ARG A 202 -5.65 -20.01 -12.31
C ARG A 202 -5.93 -21.51 -12.15
N LYS A 203 -4.92 -22.29 -11.79
CA LYS A 203 -5.03 -23.74 -11.60
C LYS A 203 -4.00 -24.20 -10.57
N ASN A 204 -4.48 -24.75 -9.45
CA ASN A 204 -3.68 -25.43 -8.44
C ASN A 204 -3.47 -26.90 -8.83
N LYS A 205 -2.79 -27.68 -7.98
CA LYS A 205 -2.51 -29.11 -8.22
C LYS A 205 -3.78 -29.95 -8.41
N ASN A 206 -4.90 -29.51 -7.85
CA ASN A 206 -6.20 -30.19 -7.89
C ASN A 206 -7.13 -29.64 -8.98
N GLY A 207 -6.65 -28.72 -9.84
CA GLY A 207 -7.44 -28.18 -10.94
C GLY A 207 -8.23 -26.89 -10.64
N PHE A 208 -8.23 -26.41 -9.39
CA PHE A 208 -9.03 -25.25 -8.97
C PHE A 208 -8.25 -23.94 -8.95
N CYS A 209 -8.97 -22.81 -8.98
CA CYS A 209 -8.39 -21.49 -8.80
C CYS A 209 -8.03 -21.22 -7.33
N LYS A 210 -7.05 -20.33 -7.12
CA LYS A 210 -6.79 -19.68 -5.83
C LYS A 210 -7.26 -18.24 -5.92
N LEU A 211 -8.38 -17.93 -5.26
CA LEU A 211 -9.01 -16.62 -5.26
C LEU A 211 -9.01 -16.01 -3.85
N SER A 212 -9.18 -14.70 -3.76
CA SER A 212 -9.53 -14.02 -2.51
C SER A 212 -10.37 -12.78 -2.77
N VAL A 213 -11.04 -12.27 -1.74
CA VAL A 213 -11.52 -10.88 -1.73
C VAL A 213 -10.45 -10.01 -1.10
N THR A 214 -10.17 -8.87 -1.73
CA THR A 214 -9.20 -7.90 -1.23
C THR A 214 -9.79 -6.50 -1.28
N ILE A 215 -9.57 -5.74 -0.23
CA ILE A 215 -9.82 -4.30 -0.18
C ILE A 215 -8.49 -3.56 -0.09
N ALA A 216 -8.42 -2.38 -0.70
CA ALA A 216 -7.26 -1.49 -0.63
C ALA A 216 -7.73 -0.04 -0.63
N CYS A 217 -7.04 0.83 0.09
CA CYS A 217 -7.30 2.26 -0.02
C CYS A 217 -6.59 2.81 -1.26
N LYS A 218 -7.13 3.89 -1.82
CA LYS A 218 -6.46 4.67 -2.86
C LYS A 218 -6.94 6.13 -2.83
N PRO A 219 -6.10 7.09 -3.25
CA PRO A 219 -6.56 8.43 -3.55
C PRO A 219 -7.62 8.39 -4.66
N LYS A 220 -8.71 9.14 -4.51
CA LYS A 220 -9.71 9.32 -5.59
C LYS A 220 -9.09 10.06 -6.77
N ASN A 221 -8.36 11.14 -6.47
CA ASN A 221 -7.63 11.91 -7.44
C ASN A 221 -6.33 12.45 -6.85
N ILE A 222 -5.23 11.71 -7.04
CA ILE A 222 -3.91 12.10 -6.54
C ILE A 222 -3.43 13.46 -7.07
N ASN A 223 -3.93 13.93 -8.21
CA ASN A 223 -3.51 15.22 -8.77
C ASN A 223 -3.96 16.40 -7.90
N LYS A 224 -5.03 16.24 -7.11
CA LYS A 224 -5.52 17.26 -6.16
C LYS A 224 -4.69 17.34 -4.88
N LEU A 225 -3.83 16.36 -4.60
CA LEU A 225 -2.89 16.45 -3.48
C LEU A 225 -1.92 17.60 -3.74
N ILE A 226 -1.83 18.54 -2.79
CA ILE A 226 -0.89 19.65 -2.80
C ILE A 226 0.52 19.07 -2.86
N ASN A 227 1.34 19.53 -3.80
CA ASN A 227 2.71 19.06 -3.91
C ASN A 227 3.53 19.53 -2.70
N SER A 228 4.30 18.61 -2.11
CA SER A 228 5.34 18.97 -1.17
C SER A 228 6.50 19.66 -1.89
N GLU A 229 7.11 20.64 -1.25
CA GLU A 229 8.31 21.32 -1.75
C GLU A 229 9.52 20.36 -1.74
N PHE A 230 9.55 19.45 -0.77
CA PHE A 230 10.63 18.48 -0.59
C PHE A 230 10.34 17.12 -1.23
N ASN A 231 11.40 16.45 -1.68
CA ASN A 231 11.34 15.20 -2.40
C ASN A 231 12.65 14.41 -2.27
N LEU A 232 12.57 13.18 -1.77
CA LEU A 232 13.71 12.29 -1.57
C LEU A 232 14.21 11.62 -2.86
N ASP A 233 13.52 11.83 -3.99
CA ASP A 233 13.96 11.35 -5.32
C ASP A 233 14.73 12.40 -6.15
N ASN A 234 15.04 13.55 -5.54
CA ASN A 234 15.76 14.66 -6.15
C ASN A 234 16.65 15.38 -5.12
N GLN A 235 17.97 15.32 -5.31
CA GLN A 235 18.98 15.95 -4.45
C GLN A 235 18.73 17.45 -4.24
N ALA A 236 18.31 18.18 -5.27
CA ALA A 236 18.08 19.63 -5.18
C ALA A 236 16.82 20.00 -4.39
N ARG A 237 16.03 19.00 -3.96
CA ARG A 237 14.77 19.17 -3.24
C ARG A 237 14.74 18.37 -1.94
N LEU A 238 15.90 18.03 -1.38
CA LEU A 238 15.95 17.40 -0.06
C LEU A 238 15.47 18.39 1.02
N PRO A 239 14.88 17.90 2.13
CA PRO A 239 14.61 18.73 3.30
C PRO A 239 15.86 19.49 3.75
N ASN A 240 15.70 20.72 4.23
CA ASN A 240 16.82 21.64 4.50
C ASN A 240 17.82 21.11 5.54
N ASN A 241 17.36 20.31 6.50
CA ASN A 241 18.18 19.70 7.54
C ASN A 241 18.79 18.34 7.10
N LEU A 242 18.52 17.89 5.88
CA LEU A 242 19.04 16.65 5.32
C LEU A 242 20.18 16.96 4.33
N VAL A 243 21.42 16.75 4.77
CA VAL A 243 22.62 17.13 4.02
C VAL A 243 23.06 15.96 3.13
N TYR A 244 23.18 16.19 1.83
CA TYR A 244 23.70 15.19 0.90
C TYR A 244 25.24 15.24 0.83
N ASP A 245 25.90 14.09 0.92
CA ASP A 245 27.35 13.94 0.89
C ASP A 245 27.74 12.87 -0.13
N ASP A 246 28.43 13.27 -1.21
CA ASP A 246 28.85 12.36 -2.28
C ASP A 246 29.93 11.35 -1.85
N ASN A 247 30.53 11.53 -0.67
CA ASN A 247 31.59 10.67 -0.15
C ASN A 247 31.08 9.52 0.75
N LEU A 248 29.76 9.39 0.90
CA LEU A 248 29.09 8.24 1.52
C LEU A 248 28.81 7.14 0.49
#